data_AF-A0A7X1TTB3-F1
#
_entry.id   AF-A0A7X1TTB3-F1
#
_cell.length_a   1.000
_cell.length_b   1.000
_cell.length_c   1.000
_cell.angle_alpha   90.00
_cell.angle_beta   90.00
_cell.angle_gamma   90.00
#
_symmetry.space_group_name_H-M   'P 1'
#
loop_
_entity.id
_entity.type
_entity.pdbx_description
1 polymer ?
#
loop_
_entity_poly.entity_id
_entity_poly.type
_entity_poly.pdbx_seq_one_letter_code
_entity_poly.pdbx_strand_id
1 'polypeptide(L)'
;MSVLVLCAQELKAVEIIARKWVNVEEDVFPALYVANHHAYSESYAKAGALSAGHALALRREYAQATADPKTYTGDELLATLHRVTYNTITNDGRGMLDDQGEAMRRRLVQSVAFEVLVEGGPWVKVADLGSVRRVNFDLYEISSRDPGEGHRARVYLMDGRPHQHEGYVTDQPWEAFEKLWEMNDECYAHWLRGYERDLAEQARRLGIL
;
A
#
# COMPACT_ATOMS: atom_id res chain seq x y z
N MET A 1 0.96 12.65 2.11
CA MET A 1 0.09 12.77 0.89
C MET A 1 -1.32 13.15 1.34
N SER A 2 -2.09 13.89 0.54
CA SER A 2 -3.53 14.11 0.79
C SER A 2 -4.34 12.90 0.32
N VAL A 3 -5.43 12.53 1.01
CA VAL A 3 -6.32 11.46 0.51
C VAL A 3 -7.01 11.97 -0.74
N LEU A 4 -6.73 11.31 -1.86
CA LEU A 4 -7.34 11.61 -3.15
C LEU A 4 -8.22 10.43 -3.55
N VAL A 5 -9.50 10.68 -3.79
CA VAL A 5 -10.41 9.69 -4.37
C VAL A 5 -9.99 9.49 -5.82
N LEU A 6 -9.60 8.27 -6.18
CA LEU A 6 -9.51 7.86 -7.57
C LEU A 6 -10.92 7.66 -8.08
N CYS A 7 -11.20 8.16 -9.28
CA CYS A 7 -12.49 7.87 -9.92
C CYS A 7 -12.50 6.44 -10.47
N ALA A 8 -13.70 5.91 -10.73
CA ALA A 8 -13.85 4.54 -11.25
C ALA A 8 -13.10 4.31 -12.57
N GLN A 9 -12.97 5.34 -13.42
CA GLN A 9 -12.31 5.26 -14.72
C GLN A 9 -10.78 5.08 -14.60
N GLU A 10 -10.15 5.80 -13.67
CA GLU A 10 -8.72 5.66 -13.36
C GLU A 10 -8.42 4.25 -12.85
N LEU A 11 -9.19 3.76 -11.87
CA LEU A 11 -8.99 2.44 -11.32
C LEU A 11 -9.30 1.32 -12.34
N LYS A 12 -10.26 1.54 -13.24
CA LYS A 12 -10.55 0.64 -14.36
C LYS A 12 -9.40 0.57 -15.37
N ALA A 13 -8.70 1.68 -15.62
CA ALA A 13 -7.49 1.66 -16.45
C ALA A 13 -6.36 0.85 -15.80
N VAL A 14 -6.16 1.02 -14.49
CA VAL A 14 -5.23 0.19 -13.70
C VAL A 14 -5.62 -1.28 -13.77
N GLU A 15 -6.91 -1.61 -13.65
CA GLU A 15 -7.42 -2.99 -13.77
C GLU A 15 -7.02 -3.63 -15.10
N ILE A 16 -7.30 -2.95 -16.22
CA ILE A 16 -7.02 -3.51 -17.55
C ILE A 16 -5.54 -3.80 -17.72
N ILE A 17 -4.66 -2.93 -17.23
CA ILE A 17 -3.21 -3.11 -17.41
C ILE A 17 -2.69 -4.17 -16.45
N ALA A 18 -3.09 -4.12 -15.17
CA ALA A 18 -2.71 -5.13 -14.20
C ALA A 18 -3.13 -6.54 -14.65
N ARG A 19 -4.35 -6.71 -15.18
CA ARG A 19 -4.82 -8.01 -15.72
C ARG A 19 -4.02 -8.53 -16.92
N LYS A 20 -3.33 -7.65 -17.67
CA LYS A 20 -2.45 -8.09 -18.76
C LYS A 20 -1.15 -8.67 -18.24
N TRP A 21 -0.67 -8.17 -17.11
CA TRP A 21 0.61 -8.56 -16.56
C TRP A 21 0.47 -9.73 -15.59
N VAL A 22 -0.58 -9.73 -14.78
CA VAL A 22 -0.77 -10.72 -13.71
C VAL A 22 -2.22 -11.19 -13.61
N ASN A 23 -2.38 -12.45 -13.19
CA ASN A 23 -3.70 -13.01 -12.94
C ASN A 23 -4.25 -12.53 -11.59
N VAL A 24 -5.08 -11.50 -11.64
CA VAL A 24 -5.77 -10.91 -10.47
C VAL A 24 -7.23 -11.38 -10.46
N GLU A 25 -7.72 -11.78 -9.28
CA GLU A 25 -9.11 -12.18 -9.10
C GLU A 25 -10.10 -11.07 -9.52
N GLU A 26 -11.28 -11.46 -10.01
CA GLU A 26 -12.22 -10.53 -10.66
C GLU A 26 -12.76 -9.44 -9.72
N ASP A 27 -12.84 -9.74 -8.43
CA ASP A 27 -13.45 -8.91 -7.38
C ASP A 27 -12.49 -7.94 -6.68
N VAL A 28 -11.17 -8.07 -6.91
CA VAL A 28 -10.14 -7.23 -6.27
C VAL A 28 -10.35 -5.74 -6.54
N PHE A 29 -10.52 -5.36 -7.81
CA PHE A 29 -10.64 -3.95 -8.17
C PHE A 29 -11.94 -3.29 -7.69
N PRO A 30 -13.13 -3.93 -7.81
CA PRO A 30 -14.33 -3.44 -7.15
C PRO A 30 -14.18 -3.24 -5.64
N ALA A 31 -13.49 -4.17 -4.94
CA ALA A 31 -13.26 -4.05 -3.51
C ALA A 31 -12.36 -2.85 -3.17
N LEU A 32 -11.26 -2.67 -3.90
CA LEU A 32 -10.36 -1.52 -3.74
C LEU A 32 -11.05 -0.18 -4.02
N TYR A 33 -11.96 -0.13 -5.00
CA TYR A 33 -12.73 1.07 -5.28
C TYR A 33 -13.57 1.50 -4.07
N VAL A 34 -14.31 0.56 -3.49
CA VAL A 34 -15.13 0.82 -2.30
C VAL A 34 -14.27 1.22 -1.11
N ALA A 35 -13.16 0.52 -0.86
CA ALA A 35 -12.25 0.81 0.24
C ALA A 35 -11.63 2.22 0.12
N ASN A 36 -11.25 2.63 -1.10
CA ASN A 36 -10.72 3.95 -1.37
C ASN A 36 -11.73 5.08 -1.06
N HIS A 37 -13.00 4.89 -1.44
CA HIS A 37 -14.08 5.83 -1.13
C HIS A 37 -14.44 5.86 0.36
N HIS A 38 -14.41 4.70 1.01
CA HIS A 38 -14.63 4.61 2.45
C HIS A 38 -13.60 5.43 3.22
N ALA A 39 -12.31 5.24 2.91
CA ALA A 39 -11.21 5.97 3.53
C ALA A 39 -11.35 7.50 3.39
N TYR A 40 -11.78 7.97 2.22
CA TYR A 40 -12.05 9.38 1.99
C TYR A 40 -13.26 9.91 2.79
N SER A 41 -14.35 9.12 2.87
CA SER A 41 -15.55 9.50 3.63
C SER A 41 -15.23 9.76 5.11
N GLU A 42 -14.49 8.85 5.74
CA GLU A 42 -14.05 8.96 7.13
C GLU A 42 -13.10 10.15 7.32
N SER A 43 -12.11 10.31 6.44
CA SER A 43 -11.06 11.32 6.60
C SER A 43 -11.55 12.75 6.35
N TYR A 44 -12.50 12.96 5.42
CA TYR A 44 -12.85 14.31 4.94
C TYR A 44 -14.33 14.63 4.88
N ALA A 45 -15.21 13.63 4.71
CA ALA A 45 -16.63 13.93 4.49
C ALA A 45 -17.39 14.26 5.77
N LYS A 46 -16.80 14.10 6.97
CA LYS A 46 -17.50 14.14 8.28
C LYS A 46 -18.74 13.22 8.35
N ALA A 47 -18.89 12.31 7.38
CA ALA A 47 -20.10 11.53 7.15
C ALA A 47 -20.08 10.17 7.88
N GLY A 48 -18.93 9.81 8.46
CA GLY A 48 -18.71 8.50 9.08
C GLY A 48 -18.63 7.36 8.06
N ALA A 49 -18.82 6.14 8.56
CA ALA A 49 -18.68 4.91 7.80
C ALA A 49 -19.64 4.85 6.61
N LEU A 50 -19.14 4.28 5.51
CA LEU A 50 -19.91 4.18 4.27
C LEU A 50 -21.05 3.17 4.44
N SER A 51 -22.29 3.60 4.22
CA SER A 51 -23.45 2.69 4.32
C SER A 51 -23.37 1.54 3.30
N ALA A 52 -23.96 0.39 3.62
CA ALA A 52 -24.03 -0.74 2.69
C ALA A 52 -24.69 -0.38 1.34
N GLY A 53 -25.69 0.51 1.37
CA GLY A 53 -26.33 1.03 0.17
C GLY A 53 -25.40 1.87 -0.71
N HIS A 54 -24.57 2.73 -0.09
CA HIS A 54 -23.54 3.48 -0.80
C HIS A 54 -22.45 2.57 -1.37
N ALA A 55 -22.02 1.55 -0.61
CA ALA A 55 -21.02 0.59 -1.09
C ALA A 55 -21.52 -0.17 -2.33
N LEU A 56 -22.80 -0.56 -2.33
CA LEU A 56 -23.42 -1.18 -3.51
C LEU A 56 -23.52 -0.23 -4.71
N ALA A 57 -23.81 1.05 -4.46
CA ALA A 57 -23.84 2.07 -5.52
C ALA A 57 -22.44 2.25 -6.16
N LEU A 58 -21.38 2.31 -5.36
CA LEU A 58 -20.00 2.38 -5.84
C LEU A 58 -19.60 1.14 -6.64
N ARG A 59 -20.00 -0.07 -6.20
CA ARG A 59 -19.78 -1.31 -6.99
C ARG A 59 -20.47 -1.25 -8.36
N ARG A 60 -21.68 -0.72 -8.42
CA ARG A 60 -22.43 -0.55 -9.68
C ARG A 60 -21.79 0.50 -10.58
N GLU A 61 -21.35 1.62 -10.00
CA GLU A 61 -20.59 2.65 -10.70
C GLU A 61 -19.33 2.04 -11.34
N TYR A 62 -18.55 1.29 -10.56
CA TYR A 62 -17.34 0.63 -11.04
C TYR A 62 -17.60 -0.37 -12.17
N ALA A 63 -18.70 -1.14 -12.08
CA ALA A 63 -19.09 -2.10 -13.11
C ALA A 63 -19.48 -1.43 -14.43
N GLN A 64 -19.96 -0.18 -14.39
CA GLN A 64 -20.36 0.61 -15.56
C GLN A 64 -19.24 1.50 -16.09
N ALA A 65 -18.15 1.65 -15.34
CA ALA A 65 -17.04 2.52 -15.71
C ALA A 65 -16.29 1.97 -16.92
N THR A 66 -16.00 2.86 -17.87
CA THR A 66 -15.03 2.64 -18.95
C THR A 66 -13.66 3.12 -18.51
N ALA A 67 -12.61 2.38 -18.85
CA ALA A 67 -11.25 2.80 -18.54
C ALA A 67 -10.92 4.16 -19.16
N ASP A 68 -10.17 4.97 -18.41
CA ASP A 68 -9.48 6.14 -18.96
C ASP A 68 -8.60 5.66 -20.15
N PRO A 69 -8.66 6.32 -21.33
CA PRO A 69 -7.82 5.98 -22.48
C PRO A 69 -6.32 6.24 -22.25
N LYS A 70 -5.93 6.86 -21.14
CA LYS A 70 -4.53 7.07 -20.77
C LYS A 70 -3.75 5.75 -20.76
N THR A 71 -2.57 5.77 -21.37
CA THR A 71 -1.58 4.70 -21.21
C THR A 71 -0.78 4.94 -19.94
N TYR A 72 -0.63 3.91 -19.11
CA TYR A 72 0.17 3.97 -17.88
C TYR A 72 1.43 3.13 -18.05
N THR A 73 2.56 3.69 -17.63
CA THR A 73 3.80 2.94 -17.40
C THR A 73 3.69 2.12 -16.10
N GLY A 74 4.57 1.12 -15.92
CA GLY A 74 4.60 0.32 -14.68
C GLY A 74 4.82 1.16 -13.43
N ASP A 75 5.70 2.15 -13.49
CA ASP A 75 5.93 3.09 -12.39
C ASP A 75 4.69 3.94 -12.08
N GLU A 76 3.97 4.41 -13.09
CA GLU A 76 2.71 5.16 -12.89
C GLU A 76 1.59 4.31 -12.30
N LEU A 77 1.49 3.04 -12.71
CA LEU A 77 0.55 2.10 -12.12
C LEU A 77 0.89 1.86 -10.65
N LEU A 78 2.16 1.59 -10.35
CA LEU A 78 2.62 1.32 -8.99
C LEU A 78 2.42 2.55 -8.10
N ALA A 79 2.72 3.76 -8.59
CA ALA A 79 2.43 5.01 -7.90
C ALA A 79 0.92 5.21 -7.63
N THR A 80 0.06 4.80 -8.57
CA THR A 80 -1.40 4.87 -8.40
C THR A 80 -1.87 3.86 -7.34
N LEU A 81 -1.37 2.64 -7.37
CA LEU A 81 -1.65 1.61 -6.35
C LEU A 81 -1.12 2.00 -4.97
N HIS A 82 0.00 2.72 -4.90
CA HIS A 82 0.49 3.31 -3.64
C HIS A 82 -0.46 4.35 -3.09
N ARG A 83 -1.06 5.20 -3.94
CA ARG A 83 -2.09 6.16 -3.49
C ARG A 83 -3.31 5.45 -2.91
N VAL A 84 -3.79 4.40 -3.58
CA VAL A 84 -4.87 3.53 -3.04
C VAL A 84 -4.45 2.91 -1.71
N THR A 85 -3.23 2.37 -1.66
CA THR A 85 -2.67 1.73 -0.46
C THR A 85 -2.55 2.71 0.70
N TYR A 86 -2.03 3.91 0.46
CA TYR A 86 -1.92 4.97 1.47
C TYR A 86 -3.29 5.32 2.05
N ASN A 87 -4.31 5.45 1.19
CA ASN A 87 -5.67 5.72 1.64
C ASN A 87 -6.23 4.56 2.49
N THR A 88 -5.85 3.32 2.21
CA THR A 88 -6.26 2.15 3.02
C THR A 88 -5.42 1.92 4.28
N ILE A 89 -4.20 2.45 4.37
CA ILE A 89 -3.30 2.23 5.53
C ILE A 89 -3.36 3.40 6.51
N THR A 90 -3.49 4.63 6.03
CA THR A 90 -3.51 5.84 6.87
C THR A 90 -4.94 6.24 7.27
N ASN A 91 -5.08 7.00 8.36
CA ASN A 91 -6.36 7.48 8.90
C ASN A 91 -7.36 6.35 9.29
N ASP A 92 -6.95 5.40 10.13
CA ASP A 92 -7.76 4.23 10.56
C ASP A 92 -8.24 3.29 9.43
N GLY A 93 -7.75 3.47 8.19
CA GLY A 93 -8.13 2.64 7.04
C GLY A 93 -7.82 1.14 7.21
N ARG A 94 -6.84 0.79 8.06
CA ARG A 94 -6.43 -0.60 8.31
C ARG A 94 -7.54 -1.47 8.93
N GLY A 95 -8.51 -0.85 9.59
CA GLY A 95 -9.71 -1.53 10.10
C GLY A 95 -10.83 -1.69 9.09
N MET A 96 -10.65 -1.23 7.84
CA MET A 96 -11.73 -1.12 6.83
C MET A 96 -11.68 -2.17 5.74
N LEU A 97 -10.53 -2.81 5.54
CA LEU A 97 -10.43 -4.05 4.79
C LEU A 97 -10.48 -5.20 5.80
N ASP A 98 -11.32 -6.19 5.53
CA ASP A 98 -11.17 -7.48 6.20
C ASP A 98 -9.87 -8.16 5.75
N ASP A 99 -9.50 -9.25 6.42
CA ASP A 99 -8.26 -9.98 6.14
C ASP A 99 -8.15 -10.37 4.65
N GLN A 100 -9.28 -10.67 4.01
CA GLN A 100 -9.34 -11.02 2.60
C GLN A 100 -9.05 -9.80 1.70
N GLY A 101 -9.68 -8.66 1.97
CA GLY A 101 -9.45 -7.42 1.22
C GLY A 101 -8.00 -6.91 1.35
N GLU A 102 -7.41 -7.03 2.53
CA GLU A 102 -6.00 -6.67 2.76
C GLU A 102 -5.06 -7.63 2.03
N ALA A 103 -5.33 -8.95 2.06
CA ALA A 103 -4.56 -9.94 1.30
C ALA A 103 -4.63 -9.67 -0.22
N MET A 104 -5.81 -9.34 -0.73
CA MET A 104 -6.01 -8.99 -2.15
C MET A 104 -5.25 -7.72 -2.55
N ARG A 105 -5.28 -6.69 -1.70
CA ARG A 105 -4.52 -5.44 -1.93
C ARG A 105 -3.02 -5.71 -1.99
N ARG A 106 -2.47 -6.47 -1.02
CA ARG A 106 -1.05 -6.83 -0.99
C ARG A 106 -0.65 -7.61 -2.25
N ARG A 107 -1.45 -8.60 -2.66
CA ARG A 107 -1.20 -9.41 -3.85
C ARG A 107 -1.17 -8.57 -5.13
N LEU A 108 -2.07 -7.60 -5.29
CA LEU A 108 -2.08 -6.71 -6.45
C LEU A 108 -0.80 -5.85 -6.50
N VAL A 109 -0.43 -5.24 -5.37
CA VAL A 109 0.79 -4.42 -5.27
C VAL A 109 2.03 -5.23 -5.58
N GLN A 110 2.16 -6.43 -4.99
CA GLN A 110 3.28 -7.35 -5.26
C GLN A 110 3.36 -7.71 -6.73
N SER A 111 2.22 -8.04 -7.33
CA SER A 111 2.13 -8.45 -8.72
C SER A 111 2.59 -7.34 -9.68
N VAL A 112 2.11 -6.11 -9.48
CA VAL A 112 2.56 -4.96 -10.29
C VAL A 112 4.02 -4.62 -10.03
N ALA A 113 4.47 -4.65 -8.77
CA ALA A 113 5.87 -4.41 -8.43
C ALA A 113 6.81 -5.43 -9.07
N PHE A 114 6.41 -6.70 -9.16
CA PHE A 114 7.18 -7.75 -9.84
C PHE A 114 7.35 -7.44 -11.33
N GLU A 115 6.30 -7.00 -11.99
CA GLU A 115 6.33 -6.67 -13.42
C GLU A 115 7.23 -5.47 -13.69
N VAL A 116 7.18 -4.43 -12.84
CA VAL A 116 8.11 -3.29 -12.89
C VAL A 116 9.57 -3.74 -12.70
N LEU A 117 9.81 -4.68 -11.77
CA LEU A 117 11.15 -5.24 -11.54
C LEU A 117 11.69 -6.00 -12.77
N VAL A 118 10.80 -6.64 -13.55
CA VAL A 118 11.18 -7.33 -14.79
C VAL A 118 11.52 -6.33 -15.90
N GLU A 119 10.79 -5.21 -16.00
CA GLU A 119 10.97 -4.20 -17.06
C GLU A 119 12.23 -3.32 -16.88
N GLY A 120 12.82 -3.25 -15.68
CA GLY A 120 14.24 -2.90 -15.52
C GLY A 120 14.56 -1.58 -14.83
N GLY A 121 14.37 -1.54 -13.50
CA GLY A 121 14.92 -0.51 -12.62
C GLY A 121 15.71 -1.10 -11.44
N PRO A 122 16.59 -0.32 -10.77
CA PRO A 122 17.43 -0.82 -9.69
C PRO A 122 16.67 -1.03 -8.37
N TRP A 123 15.61 -0.27 -8.08
CA TRP A 123 14.81 -0.43 -6.88
C TRP A 123 13.35 -0.13 -7.20
N VAL A 124 12.46 -0.99 -6.73
CA VAL A 124 11.02 -0.82 -6.82
C VAL A 124 10.50 -0.61 -5.41
N LYS A 125 9.98 0.59 -5.16
CA LYS A 125 9.27 0.91 -3.92
C LYS A 125 7.95 0.13 -3.95
N VAL A 126 7.71 -0.75 -2.98
CA VAL A 126 6.49 -1.60 -2.98
C VAL A 126 5.35 -0.91 -2.23
N ALA A 127 5.66 0.06 -1.37
CA ALA A 127 4.71 0.93 -0.69
C ALA A 127 5.48 2.05 0.05
N ASP A 128 4.91 2.69 1.06
CA ASP A 128 5.67 3.54 2.01
C ASP A 128 6.70 2.75 2.86
N LEU A 129 6.94 1.47 2.51
CA LEU A 129 7.39 0.37 3.34
C LEU A 129 8.84 -0.06 3.14
N GLY A 130 9.48 0.52 2.14
CA GLY A 130 10.77 0.09 1.66
C GLY A 130 10.70 -0.35 0.21
N SER A 131 11.83 -0.87 -0.24
CA SER A 131 12.16 -1.09 -1.63
C SER A 131 12.64 -2.52 -1.82
N VAL A 132 12.35 -3.09 -2.99
CA VAL A 132 12.91 -4.36 -3.45
C VAL A 132 13.81 -4.09 -4.65
N ARG A 133 14.97 -4.76 -4.70
CA ARG A 133 15.89 -4.74 -5.83
C ARG A 133 16.13 -6.14 -6.33
N ARG A 134 16.16 -6.32 -7.65
CA ARG A 134 16.74 -7.49 -8.29
C ARG A 134 18.25 -7.29 -8.44
N VAL A 135 19.04 -7.92 -7.58
CA VAL A 135 20.51 -7.70 -7.52
C VAL A 135 21.26 -8.42 -8.64
N ASN A 136 20.68 -9.51 -9.15
CA ASN A 136 21.10 -10.23 -10.34
C ASN A 136 19.90 -10.99 -10.93
N PHE A 137 20.10 -11.86 -11.93
CA PHE A 137 18.98 -12.57 -12.55
C PHE A 137 18.16 -13.43 -11.59
N ASP A 138 18.75 -13.95 -10.52
CA ASP A 138 18.08 -14.91 -9.64
C ASP A 138 17.79 -14.34 -8.25
N LEU A 139 18.45 -13.26 -7.83
CA LEU A 139 18.41 -12.78 -6.45
C LEU A 139 17.65 -11.46 -6.29
N TYR A 140 16.89 -11.40 -5.21
CA TYR A 140 16.07 -10.29 -4.76
C TYR A 140 16.52 -9.84 -3.38
N GLU A 141 16.60 -8.53 -3.16
CA GLU A 141 17.02 -7.89 -1.91
C GLU A 141 15.98 -6.87 -1.46
N ILE A 142 15.68 -6.83 -0.15
CA ILE A 142 14.82 -5.79 0.43
C ILE A 142 15.61 -4.76 1.24
N SER A 143 15.16 -3.51 1.22
CA SER A 143 15.79 -2.42 1.95
C SER A 143 14.79 -1.33 2.31
N SER A 144 14.90 -0.78 3.51
CA SER A 144 14.16 0.41 3.94
C SER A 144 14.69 1.72 3.34
N ARG A 145 15.82 1.68 2.63
CA ARG A 145 16.48 2.88 2.08
C ARG A 145 15.87 3.25 0.74
N ASP A 146 15.36 4.47 0.66
CA ASP A 146 15.08 5.12 -0.62
C ASP A 146 16.41 5.45 -1.32
N PRO A 147 16.63 5.00 -2.58
CA PRO A 147 17.85 5.31 -3.32
C PRO A 147 18.11 6.81 -3.50
N GLY A 148 17.05 7.63 -3.57
CA GLY A 148 17.13 9.08 -3.71
C GLY A 148 17.47 9.81 -2.40
N GLU A 149 17.17 9.21 -1.24
CA GLU A 149 17.46 9.78 0.08
C GLU A 149 18.67 9.12 0.77
N GLY A 150 19.18 8.02 0.19
CA GLY A 150 20.37 7.31 0.63
C GLY A 150 20.32 6.89 2.10
N HIS A 151 21.30 7.33 2.87
CA HIS A 151 21.45 6.97 4.30
C HIS A 151 20.47 7.70 5.23
N ARG A 152 19.66 8.63 4.71
CA ARG A 152 18.68 9.40 5.50
C ARG A 152 17.28 8.79 5.49
N ALA A 153 16.99 7.90 4.55
CA ALA A 153 15.76 7.11 4.57
C ALA A 153 15.81 6.12 5.73
N ARG A 154 15.36 6.55 6.91
CA ARG A 154 15.18 5.71 8.09
C ARG A 154 13.68 5.58 8.34
N VAL A 155 13.01 4.79 7.52
CA VAL A 155 11.56 4.60 7.65
C VAL A 155 11.23 3.41 8.57
N TYR A 156 12.21 2.54 8.87
CA TYR A 156 12.00 1.29 9.63
C TYR A 156 13.08 1.08 10.70
N LEU A 157 13.13 1.96 11.71
CA LEU A 157 13.93 1.73 12.91
C LEU A 157 13.05 1.18 14.04
N MET A 158 13.49 0.08 14.67
CA MET A 158 13.00 -0.37 15.96
C MET A 158 14.00 0.04 17.03
N ASP A 159 13.60 0.90 17.96
CA ASP A 159 14.46 1.41 19.03
C ASP A 159 15.82 1.97 18.52
N GLY A 160 15.77 2.67 17.38
CA GLY A 160 16.95 3.28 16.76
C GLY A 160 17.85 2.32 15.98
N ARG A 161 17.45 1.04 15.83
CA ARG A 161 18.16 0.01 15.06
C ARG A 161 17.36 -0.40 13.82
N PRO A 162 18.03 -0.80 12.71
CA PRO A 162 17.32 -1.37 11.57
C PRO A 162 16.52 -2.61 11.95
N HIS A 163 15.43 -2.86 11.24
CA HIS A 163 14.68 -4.11 11.35
C HIS A 163 15.55 -5.34 11.00
N GLN A 164 15.24 -6.51 11.58
CA GLN A 164 16.02 -7.75 11.35
C GLN A 164 16.00 -8.25 9.90
N HIS A 165 15.03 -7.82 9.11
CA HIS A 165 14.90 -8.18 7.69
C HIS A 165 15.53 -7.16 6.73
N GLU A 166 16.11 -6.06 7.25
CA GLU A 166 16.86 -5.12 6.41
C GLU A 166 18.02 -5.84 5.69
N GLY A 167 18.07 -5.75 4.36
CA GLY A 167 19.09 -6.42 3.56
C GLY A 167 18.87 -7.93 3.38
N TYR A 168 17.67 -8.44 3.67
CA TYR A 168 17.34 -9.84 3.39
C TYR A 168 17.42 -10.11 1.88
N VAL A 169 18.14 -11.18 1.51
CA VAL A 169 18.37 -11.62 0.12
C VAL A 169 17.86 -13.04 -0.06
N THR A 170 17.13 -13.29 -1.14
CA THR A 170 16.56 -14.60 -1.50
C THR A 170 16.54 -14.79 -3.01
N ASP A 171 16.51 -16.04 -3.47
CA ASP A 171 16.26 -16.37 -4.88
C ASP A 171 14.76 -16.51 -5.22
N GLN A 172 13.89 -16.45 -4.20
CA GLN A 172 12.45 -16.50 -4.35
C GLN A 172 11.85 -15.08 -4.25
N PRO A 173 11.27 -14.52 -5.32
CA PRO A 173 10.71 -13.17 -5.28
C PRO A 173 9.59 -13.03 -4.23
N TRP A 174 8.77 -14.08 -4.06
CA TRP A 174 7.65 -14.07 -3.12
C TRP A 174 8.11 -13.98 -1.66
N GLU A 175 9.22 -14.62 -1.30
CA GLU A 175 9.80 -14.51 0.05
C GLU A 175 10.29 -13.09 0.33
N ALA A 176 10.91 -12.42 -0.65
CA ALA A 176 11.32 -11.03 -0.52
C ALA A 176 10.12 -10.12 -0.24
N PHE A 177 9.02 -10.30 -0.98
CA PHE A 177 7.79 -9.56 -0.75
C PHE A 177 7.17 -9.86 0.62
N GLU A 178 7.12 -11.11 1.05
CA GLU A 178 6.60 -11.51 2.36
C GLU A 178 7.40 -10.83 3.49
N LYS A 179 8.73 -10.91 3.45
CA LYS A 179 9.60 -10.28 4.46
C LYS A 179 9.50 -8.76 4.50
N LEU A 180 9.23 -8.12 3.35
CA LEU A 180 8.97 -6.68 3.31
C LEU A 180 7.65 -6.32 4.01
N TRP A 181 6.59 -7.11 3.81
CA TRP A 181 5.31 -6.88 4.49
C TRP A 181 5.38 -7.19 5.98
N GLU A 182 6.06 -8.28 6.39
CA GLU A 182 6.33 -8.57 7.81
C GLU A 182 7.06 -7.40 8.48
N MET A 183 8.14 -6.91 7.86
CA MET A 183 8.91 -5.77 8.34
C MET A 183 8.04 -4.52 8.52
N ASN A 184 7.18 -4.21 7.55
CA ASN A 184 6.23 -3.12 7.68
C ASN A 184 5.29 -3.33 8.87
N ASP A 185 4.67 -4.51 8.96
CA ASP A 185 3.65 -4.77 9.98
C ASP A 185 4.23 -4.66 11.39
N GLU A 186 5.43 -5.20 11.62
CA GLU A 186 6.15 -5.12 12.89
C GLU A 186 6.56 -3.67 13.24
N CYS A 187 7.15 -2.95 12.30
CA CYS A 187 7.59 -1.58 12.52
C CYS A 187 6.44 -0.61 12.71
N TYR A 188 5.35 -0.77 11.95
CA TYR A 188 4.14 0.02 12.13
C TYR A 188 3.53 -0.21 13.51
N ALA A 189 3.42 -1.48 13.94
CA ALA A 189 2.96 -1.81 15.28
C ALA A 189 3.90 -1.25 16.38
N HIS A 190 5.21 -1.25 16.15
CA HIS A 190 6.17 -0.62 17.06
C HIS A 190 5.98 0.90 17.14
N TRP A 191 5.83 1.58 16.00
CA TRP A 191 5.57 3.01 15.94
C TRP A 191 4.27 3.41 16.65
N LEU A 192 3.18 2.68 16.41
CA LEU A 192 1.90 2.91 17.09
C LEU A 192 2.04 2.81 18.62
N ARG A 193 2.69 1.77 19.12
CA ARG A 193 2.94 1.61 20.58
C ARG A 193 3.79 2.75 21.15
N GLY A 194 4.76 3.25 20.39
CA GLY A 194 5.56 4.42 20.76
C GLY A 194 4.71 5.69 20.82
N TYR A 195 3.91 5.94 19.78
CA TYR A 195 3.00 7.07 19.69
C TYR A 195 1.96 7.09 20.82
N GLU A 196 1.33 5.95 21.12
CA GLU A 196 0.41 5.80 22.26
C GLU A 196 1.07 6.09 23.61
N ARG A 197 2.32 5.64 23.78
CA ARG A 197 3.11 5.91 24.98
C ARG A 197 3.39 7.41 25.12
N ASP A 198 3.82 8.04 24.04
CA ASP A 198 4.13 9.47 24.01
C ASP A 198 2.87 10.32 24.27
N LEU A 199 1.73 9.95 23.67
CA LEU A 199 0.43 10.58 23.95
C LEU A 199 0.02 10.41 25.40
N ALA A 200 0.15 9.20 25.96
CA ALA A 200 -0.17 8.95 27.37
C ALA A 200 0.76 9.71 28.33
N GLU A 201 2.02 9.93 27.95
CA GLU A 201 2.96 10.76 28.71
C GLU A 201 2.61 12.25 28.59
N GLN A 202 2.26 12.74 27.40
CA GLN A 202 1.77 14.11 27.20
C GLN A 202 0.48 14.37 27.96
N ALA A 203 -0.49 13.46 27.92
CA ALA A 203 -1.74 13.56 28.67
C ALA A 203 -1.49 13.66 30.19
N ARG A 204 -0.54 12.86 30.72
CA ARG A 204 -0.08 12.96 32.11
C ARG A 204 0.58 14.30 32.42
N ARG A 205 1.46 14.81 31.54
CA ARG A 205 2.10 16.12 31.69
C ARG A 205 1.09 17.27 31.66
N LEU A 206 -0.01 17.11 30.93
CA LEU A 206 -1.10 18.09 30.81
C LEU A 206 -2.19 17.92 31.89
N GLY A 207 -2.11 16.90 32.76
CA GLY A 207 -3.08 16.64 33.82
C GLY A 207 -4.45 16.17 33.33
N ILE A 208 -4.51 15.58 32.13
CA ILE A 208 -5.73 15.01 31.54
C ILE A 208 -5.95 13.55 32.03
N LEU A 209 -4.84 12.88 32.38
CA LEU A 209 -4.75 11.55 33.03
C LEU A 209 -3.85 11.68 34.27
#